data_AF-B8I471-F1
#
_entry.id   AF-B8I471-F1
#
_cell.length_a   1.000
_cell.length_b   1.000
_cell.length_c   1.000
_cell.angle_alpha   90.00
_cell.angle_beta   90.00
_cell.angle_gamma   90.00
#
_symmetry.space_group_name_H-M   'P 1'
#
loop_
_entity.id
_entity.type
_entity.pdbx_description
1 polymer ?
#
loop_
_entity_poly.entity_id
_entity_poly.type
_entity_poly.pdbx_seq_one_letter_code
_entity_poly.pdbx_strand_id
1 'polypeptide(L)'
;MRKITIKRKSGAFLIIFSLLFVLFLSSVGSINVSALEPPRLYGDCNGDNNVDALDFVAFKQYIMEQNHAYDLYKDLNSDNTVDAVDFAILKQFLLGIVKSLPINSAPTQPGVLLVGRFDTGDPAGPKFGWSTSTIKANFKGTGISANLNSMGDNWFNVVIDGVVKSPVNVPSGSSGPVTLATDLTNGNHTIELVRRTEAWIGEVQFLGFNVTDGSLLAPPAPSNRRIEFIGDSITCGYGNEGTSQYQSFTNKNENAYLAYGATTARLLNADPITVCWSGKGLVQNYGGDLNDLMPAVYSRILPYNSTLTWDTSKWIPQVVVINLGTNDFSTGSIDKTTFAKAYTNFVTKIRGQYPDAHIYCAVGPMLSWDQLAKCKDAITSVVDQKNTSGDSKIHFIEFPVQVEANGYGEDWHPSVKTHELMANQLAATIKTDLGW
;
A
#
# COMPACT_ATOMS: atom_id res chain seq x y z
N MET A 1 -17.43 -46.51 36.11
CA MET A 1 -17.42 -47.73 35.26
C MET A 1 -16.90 -47.37 33.87
N ARG A 2 -15.88 -48.13 33.42
CA ARG A 2 -15.29 -48.27 32.07
C ARG A 2 -14.76 -47.04 31.31
N LYS A 3 -13.44 -46.86 31.46
CA LYS A 3 -12.49 -46.41 30.42
C LYS A 3 -12.58 -47.32 29.20
N ILE A 4 -12.53 -46.77 27.99
CA ILE A 4 -12.09 -47.49 26.79
C ILE A 4 -11.07 -46.61 26.05
N THR A 5 -9.82 -47.02 26.14
CA THR A 5 -8.76 -46.76 25.15
C THR A 5 -8.49 -48.11 24.50
N ILE A 6 -8.21 -48.18 23.18
CA ILE A 6 -7.17 -49.06 22.58
C ILE A 6 -7.06 -48.85 21.05
N LYS A 7 -5.83 -48.42 20.68
CA LYS A 7 -4.89 -48.81 19.61
C LYS A 7 -5.24 -48.78 18.11
N ARG A 8 -4.35 -48.03 17.42
CA ARG A 8 -3.81 -48.17 16.06
C ARG A 8 -3.50 -49.61 15.63
N LYS A 9 -3.64 -49.89 14.34
CA LYS A 9 -2.78 -50.81 13.57
C LYS A 9 -2.41 -50.19 12.22
N SER A 10 -1.12 -50.26 11.92
CA SER A 10 -0.47 -49.94 10.65
C SER A 10 -0.61 -51.11 9.67
N GLY A 11 -0.57 -50.83 8.36
CA GLY A 11 -0.41 -51.84 7.31
C GLY A 11 -0.04 -51.19 5.99
N ALA A 12 1.17 -51.47 5.49
CA ALA A 12 1.69 -51.08 4.18
C ALA A 12 1.69 -52.32 3.25
N PHE A 13 1.39 -52.17 1.96
CA PHE A 13 1.73 -53.09 0.85
C PHE A 13 1.42 -52.38 -0.49
N LEU A 14 2.42 -51.86 -1.21
CA LEU A 14 3.11 -52.40 -2.41
C LEU A 14 2.29 -52.50 -3.73
N ILE A 15 2.58 -51.56 -4.64
CA ILE A 15 2.95 -51.64 -6.09
C ILE A 15 2.48 -52.85 -6.92
N ILE A 16 1.94 -52.59 -8.13
CA ILE A 16 2.25 -53.26 -9.44
C ILE A 16 1.59 -52.52 -10.65
N PHE A 17 2.45 -52.14 -11.64
CA PHE A 17 2.36 -52.09 -13.13
C PHE A 17 1.08 -51.58 -13.85
N SER A 18 1.06 -50.92 -15.03
CA SER A 18 2.04 -50.49 -16.07
C SER A 18 1.27 -49.99 -17.32
N LEU A 19 1.97 -49.32 -18.25
CA LEU A 19 1.67 -49.18 -19.70
C LEU A 19 0.50 -48.29 -20.14
N LEU A 20 0.83 -47.09 -20.66
CA LEU A 20 0.28 -46.54 -21.92
C LEU A 20 0.95 -45.17 -22.19
N PHE A 21 2.12 -45.22 -22.82
CA PHE A 21 2.76 -44.09 -23.48
C PHE A 21 2.98 -44.50 -24.94
N VAL A 22 2.79 -43.55 -25.84
CA VAL A 22 2.96 -43.62 -27.31
C VAL A 22 1.77 -44.19 -28.09
N LEU A 23 0.98 -43.28 -28.68
CA LEU A 23 0.50 -43.27 -30.08
C LEU A 23 -0.72 -42.35 -30.17
N PHE A 24 -0.57 -41.13 -30.69
CA PHE A 24 -1.54 -40.41 -31.52
C PHE A 24 -1.01 -39.01 -31.84
N LEU A 25 -0.21 -38.91 -32.91
CA LEU A 25 0.20 -37.66 -33.52
C LEU A 25 0.12 -37.86 -35.04
N SER A 26 -1.01 -37.48 -35.63
CA SER A 26 -1.08 -36.95 -36.99
C SER A 26 -2.49 -36.51 -37.37
N SER A 27 -2.55 -35.29 -37.91
CA SER A 27 -3.58 -34.71 -38.79
C SER A 27 -4.97 -34.37 -38.22
N VAL A 28 -5.14 -33.10 -37.81
CA VAL A 28 -6.29 -32.28 -38.27
C VAL A 28 -5.77 -30.86 -38.54
N GLY A 29 -6.13 -30.34 -39.71
CA GLY A 29 -5.60 -29.12 -40.32
C GLY A 29 -5.99 -27.79 -39.65
N SER A 30 -5.21 -26.80 -40.02
CA SER A 30 -5.13 -25.44 -39.50
C SER A 30 -6.42 -24.64 -39.65
N ILE A 31 -6.92 -24.11 -38.54
CA ILE A 31 -7.86 -22.99 -38.51
C ILE A 31 -6.99 -21.74 -38.35
N ASN A 32 -6.92 -20.88 -39.38
CA ASN A 32 -6.26 -19.58 -39.30
C ASN A 32 -7.06 -18.66 -38.36
N VAL A 33 -6.76 -18.74 -37.08
CA VAL A 33 -6.98 -17.62 -36.16
C VAL A 33 -5.86 -16.64 -36.43
N SER A 34 -6.18 -15.51 -37.05
CA SER A 34 -5.30 -14.33 -37.07
C SER A 34 -4.77 -14.15 -35.66
N ALA A 35 -3.48 -14.45 -35.44
CA ALA A 35 -2.83 -14.16 -34.18
C ALA A 35 -3.03 -12.66 -33.94
N LEU A 36 -3.69 -12.30 -32.84
CA LEU A 36 -3.60 -10.95 -32.31
C LEU A 36 -2.12 -10.60 -32.29
N GLU A 37 -1.72 -9.53 -32.97
CA GLU A 37 -0.31 -9.12 -32.94
C GLU A 37 0.11 -9.01 -31.47
N PRO A 38 1.32 -9.50 -31.12
CA PRO A 38 1.81 -9.39 -29.77
C PRO A 38 1.76 -7.92 -29.32
N PRO A 39 1.43 -7.64 -28.05
CA PRO A 39 1.38 -6.27 -27.56
C PRO A 39 2.73 -5.58 -27.81
N ARG A 40 2.71 -4.50 -28.60
CA ARG A 40 3.89 -3.66 -28.89
C ARG A 40 4.35 -2.91 -27.65
N LEU A 41 5.64 -2.60 -27.57
CA LEU A 41 6.22 -1.83 -26.48
C LEU A 41 6.07 -0.33 -26.76
N TYR A 42 5.83 0.47 -25.72
CA TYR A 42 5.95 1.93 -25.84
C TYR A 42 7.40 2.29 -26.18
N GLY A 43 7.58 3.09 -27.22
CA GLY A 43 8.88 3.46 -27.77
C GLY A 43 9.36 2.56 -28.90
N ASP A 44 8.72 1.41 -29.17
CA ASP A 44 9.01 0.56 -30.33
C ASP A 44 8.34 1.17 -31.58
N CYS A 45 9.11 2.02 -32.25
CA CYS A 45 8.64 2.83 -33.36
C CYS A 45 8.78 2.11 -34.70
N ASN A 46 9.67 1.12 -34.78
CA ASN A 46 9.93 0.35 -35.99
C ASN A 46 9.19 -1.02 -36.02
N GLY A 47 8.63 -1.46 -34.89
CA GLY A 47 7.85 -2.69 -34.75
C GLY A 47 8.64 -3.97 -34.55
N ASP A 48 9.90 -3.89 -34.13
CA ASP A 48 10.79 -5.05 -33.98
C ASP A 48 10.80 -5.67 -32.57
N ASN A 49 9.95 -5.17 -31.67
CA ASN A 49 9.84 -5.53 -30.25
C ASN A 49 11.08 -5.20 -29.40
N ASN A 50 11.97 -4.34 -29.89
CA ASN A 50 13.01 -3.69 -29.09
C ASN A 50 12.75 -2.19 -29.02
N VAL A 51 13.39 -1.52 -28.06
CA VAL A 51 13.38 -0.06 -27.97
C VAL A 51 14.83 0.40 -27.96
N ASP A 52 15.35 0.73 -29.14
CA ASP A 52 16.74 1.06 -29.36
C ASP A 52 16.96 2.27 -30.31
N ALA A 53 18.19 2.47 -30.77
CA ALA A 53 18.54 3.61 -31.61
C ALA A 53 17.82 3.60 -32.97
N LEU A 54 17.35 2.45 -33.46
CA LEU A 54 16.58 2.33 -34.68
C LEU A 54 15.18 2.94 -34.51
N ASP A 55 14.56 2.79 -33.34
CA ASP A 55 13.30 3.44 -33.01
C ASP A 55 13.42 4.95 -32.99
N PHE A 56 14.56 5.47 -32.52
CA PHE A 56 14.83 6.91 -32.57
C PHE A 56 14.85 7.44 -34.00
N VAL A 57 15.41 6.69 -34.94
CA VAL A 57 15.43 7.09 -36.35
C VAL A 57 14.03 6.98 -36.96
N ALA A 58 13.31 5.88 -36.69
CA ALA A 58 11.96 5.66 -37.18
C ALA A 58 10.97 6.72 -36.65
N PHE A 59 11.07 7.06 -35.36
CA PHE A 59 10.27 8.13 -34.75
C PHE A 59 10.59 9.48 -35.42
N LYS A 60 11.87 9.81 -35.61
CA LYS A 60 12.26 11.05 -36.28
C LYS A 60 11.66 11.15 -37.68
N GLN A 61 11.66 10.08 -38.45
CA GLN A 61 11.05 10.07 -39.78
C GLN A 61 9.54 10.30 -39.67
N TYR A 62 8.87 9.60 -38.77
CA TYR A 62 7.43 9.71 -38.53
C TYR A 62 6.98 11.15 -38.21
N ILE A 63 7.68 11.88 -37.32
CA ILE A 63 7.33 13.28 -36.99
C ILE A 63 7.68 14.29 -38.09
N MET A 64 8.53 13.92 -39.05
CA MET A 64 8.93 14.78 -40.19
C MET A 64 7.99 14.62 -41.39
N GLU A 65 7.19 13.57 -41.43
CA GLU A 65 6.17 13.37 -42.44
C GLU A 65 5.02 14.36 -42.23
N GLN A 66 4.69 15.12 -43.27
CA GLN A 66 3.54 16.01 -43.21
C GLN A 66 2.26 15.17 -43.16
N ASN A 67 1.53 15.26 -42.03
CA ASN A 67 0.26 14.57 -41.74
C ASN A 67 0.38 13.06 -41.44
N HIS A 68 1.20 12.68 -40.46
CA HIS A 68 1.21 11.31 -39.92
C HIS A 68 -0.08 10.99 -39.12
N ALA A 69 -0.50 9.72 -39.14
CA ALA A 69 -1.64 9.24 -38.34
C ALA A 69 -1.18 8.92 -36.90
N TYR A 70 -1.96 9.29 -35.89
CA TYR A 70 -1.67 9.03 -34.47
C TYR A 70 -1.33 7.56 -34.17
N ASP A 71 -0.34 7.35 -33.31
CA ASP A 71 0.13 6.03 -32.87
C ASP A 71 0.38 6.03 -31.36
N LEU A 72 -0.41 5.24 -30.63
CA LEU A 72 -0.37 5.14 -29.16
C LEU A 72 1.01 4.73 -28.64
N TYR A 73 1.73 3.85 -29.34
CA TYR A 73 3.03 3.36 -28.87
C TYR A 73 4.15 4.38 -29.06
N LYS A 74 3.86 5.48 -29.76
CA LYS A 74 4.74 6.64 -29.93
C LYS A 74 4.37 7.81 -29.02
N ASP A 75 3.23 7.76 -28.32
CA ASP A 75 2.84 8.73 -27.29
C ASP A 75 3.49 8.32 -25.95
N LEU A 76 4.65 8.90 -25.66
CA LEU A 76 5.57 8.48 -24.60
C LEU A 76 5.39 9.26 -23.31
N ASN A 77 4.56 10.30 -23.29
CA ASN A 77 4.08 10.95 -22.06
C ASN A 77 2.56 10.77 -21.82
N SER A 78 1.87 10.11 -22.75
CA SER A 78 0.42 9.87 -22.76
C SER A 78 -0.42 11.15 -22.71
N ASP A 79 0.01 12.18 -23.44
CA ASP A 79 -0.75 13.43 -23.58
C ASP A 79 -1.70 13.44 -24.80
N ASN A 80 -1.80 12.33 -25.53
CA ASN A 80 -2.57 12.11 -26.77
C ASN A 80 -2.07 12.94 -27.96
N THR A 81 -0.84 13.44 -27.90
CA THR A 81 -0.11 13.95 -29.04
C THR A 81 1.12 13.07 -29.30
N VAL A 82 1.63 13.11 -30.52
CA VAL A 82 2.90 12.43 -30.86
C VAL A 82 3.78 13.48 -31.50
N ASP A 83 4.64 14.10 -30.70
CA ASP A 83 5.38 15.28 -31.10
C ASP A 83 6.86 15.27 -30.66
N ALA A 84 7.49 16.45 -30.66
CA ALA A 84 8.89 16.60 -30.28
C ALA A 84 9.17 16.27 -28.80
N VAL A 85 8.16 16.33 -27.93
CA VAL A 85 8.26 15.96 -26.51
C VAL A 85 8.43 14.45 -26.38
N ASP A 86 7.60 13.66 -27.05
CA ASP A 86 7.74 12.20 -27.09
C ASP A 86 9.05 11.76 -27.69
N PHE A 87 9.46 12.41 -28.78
CA PHE A 87 10.75 12.16 -29.40
C PHE A 87 11.92 12.44 -28.43
N ALA A 88 11.83 13.52 -27.64
CA ALA A 88 12.80 13.83 -26.60
C ALA A 88 12.76 12.82 -25.44
N ILE A 89 11.60 12.26 -25.12
CA ILE A 89 11.43 11.20 -24.11
C ILE A 89 12.04 9.89 -24.59
N LEU A 90 11.84 9.51 -25.86
CA LEU A 90 12.51 8.34 -26.44
C LEU A 90 14.03 8.52 -26.38
N LYS A 91 14.53 9.71 -26.74
CA LYS A 91 15.96 10.02 -26.62
C LYS A 91 16.46 9.85 -25.19
N GLN A 92 15.72 10.38 -24.22
CA GLN A 92 16.05 10.25 -22.81
C GLN A 92 16.02 8.79 -22.37
N PHE A 93 15.06 8.00 -22.85
CA PHE A 93 14.98 6.57 -22.58
C PHE A 93 16.21 5.81 -23.12
N LEU A 94 16.60 6.07 -24.37
CA LEU A 94 17.76 5.44 -25.01
C LEU A 94 19.10 5.87 -24.42
N LEU A 95 19.18 7.11 -23.93
CA LEU A 95 20.33 7.59 -23.16
C LEU A 95 20.29 7.09 -21.71
N GLY A 96 19.27 6.32 -21.33
CA GLY A 96 19.07 5.78 -19.99
C GLY A 96 18.71 6.82 -18.93
N ILE A 97 18.34 8.04 -19.34
CA ILE A 97 17.86 9.13 -18.47
C ILE A 97 16.44 8.80 -17.97
N VAL A 98 15.57 8.30 -18.85
CA VAL A 98 14.25 7.72 -18.52
C VAL A 98 14.38 6.19 -18.51
N LYS A 99 13.75 5.51 -17.54
CA LYS A 99 13.90 4.05 -17.36
C LYS A 99 12.73 3.23 -17.89
N SER A 100 11.59 3.84 -18.16
CA SER A 100 10.37 3.18 -18.61
C SER A 100 9.52 4.13 -19.44
N LEU A 101 8.76 3.58 -20.39
CA LEU A 101 7.81 4.30 -21.24
C LEU A 101 6.40 3.67 -21.11
N PRO A 102 5.32 4.46 -21.21
CA PRO A 102 5.33 5.92 -21.26
C PRO A 102 5.63 6.50 -19.87
N ILE A 103 6.13 7.73 -19.81
CA ILE A 103 6.34 8.45 -18.55
C ILE A 103 5.08 9.21 -18.16
N ASN A 104 4.71 9.19 -16.88
CA ASN A 104 3.70 10.10 -16.29
C ASN A 104 2.40 10.26 -17.10
N SER A 105 1.74 9.18 -17.50
CA SER A 105 0.40 9.31 -18.08
C SER A 105 -0.58 9.88 -17.05
N ALA A 106 -0.72 11.20 -17.03
CA ALA A 106 -1.78 11.86 -16.30
C ALA A 106 -3.08 11.32 -16.91
N PRO A 107 -3.96 10.66 -16.15
CA PRO A 107 -5.15 10.07 -16.76
C PRO A 107 -5.99 11.20 -17.36
N THR A 108 -6.23 11.18 -18.68
CA THR A 108 -6.88 12.31 -19.37
C THR A 108 -8.39 12.29 -19.23
N GLN A 109 -8.95 11.15 -18.83
CA GLN A 109 -10.37 10.97 -18.61
C GLN A 109 -10.77 11.28 -17.16
N PRO A 110 -11.99 11.82 -16.93
CA PRO A 110 -12.52 11.99 -15.59
C PRO A 110 -12.45 10.71 -14.76
N GLY A 111 -11.98 10.80 -13.53
CA GLY A 111 -11.82 9.63 -12.69
C GLY A 111 -11.23 9.92 -11.31
N VAL A 112 -10.76 8.85 -10.67
CA VAL A 112 -10.13 8.92 -9.34
C VAL A 112 -8.79 8.19 -9.37
N LEU A 113 -7.86 8.65 -8.55
CA LEU A 113 -6.65 7.93 -8.20
C LEU A 113 -6.87 7.22 -6.88
N LEU A 114 -6.65 5.90 -6.87
CA LEU A 114 -6.75 5.05 -5.68
C LEU A 114 -5.34 4.82 -5.11
N VAL A 115 -5.09 5.28 -3.89
CA VAL A 115 -3.83 5.09 -3.17
C VAL A 115 -4.09 4.20 -1.96
N GLY A 116 -3.61 2.95 -2.01
CA GLY A 116 -3.94 1.92 -1.03
C GLY A 116 -4.12 0.56 -1.70
N ARG A 117 -4.53 -0.45 -0.90
CA ARG A 117 -4.94 -1.75 -1.44
C ARG A 117 -6.45 -1.76 -1.62
N PHE A 118 -6.87 -1.71 -2.88
CA PHE A 118 -8.27 -1.75 -3.29
C PHE A 118 -8.57 -3.05 -4.03
N ASP A 119 -9.69 -3.67 -3.69
CA ASP A 119 -10.31 -4.70 -4.53
C ASP A 119 -11.20 -4.02 -5.55
N THR A 120 -10.86 -4.15 -6.84
CA THR A 120 -11.58 -3.55 -7.96
C THR A 120 -12.39 -4.59 -8.75
N GLY A 121 -12.60 -5.79 -8.20
CA GLY A 121 -13.33 -6.86 -8.89
C GLY A 121 -14.84 -6.63 -8.99
N ASP A 122 -15.41 -5.79 -8.12
CA ASP A 122 -16.84 -5.47 -8.12
C ASP A 122 -17.13 -4.27 -9.05
N PRO A 123 -17.95 -4.44 -10.09
CA PRO A 123 -18.27 -3.35 -11.03
C PRO A 123 -19.05 -2.20 -10.39
N ALA A 124 -19.68 -2.40 -9.23
CA ALA A 124 -20.36 -1.32 -8.51
C ALA A 124 -19.37 -0.30 -7.91
N GLY A 125 -18.12 -0.70 -7.67
CA GLY A 125 -17.07 0.18 -7.19
C GLY A 125 -16.06 -0.51 -6.28
N PRO A 126 -14.87 0.09 -6.09
CA PRO A 126 -13.77 -0.54 -5.39
C PRO A 126 -14.01 -0.64 -3.88
N LYS A 127 -13.54 -1.74 -3.28
CA LYS A 127 -13.60 -2.02 -1.84
C LYS A 127 -12.23 -1.86 -1.20
N PHE A 128 -12.19 -1.40 0.05
CA PHE A 128 -10.96 -1.19 0.80
C PHE A 128 -11.20 -1.28 2.31
N GLY A 129 -10.16 -1.65 3.04
CA GLY A 129 -10.24 -1.84 4.50
C GLY A 129 -9.07 -1.26 5.29
N TRP A 130 -7.93 -1.03 4.66
CA TRP A 130 -6.73 -0.61 5.37
C TRP A 130 -6.74 0.87 5.70
N SER A 131 -6.15 1.23 6.84
CA SER A 131 -5.87 2.62 7.23
C SER A 131 -5.19 3.38 6.10
N THR A 132 -5.44 4.69 6.00
CA THR A 132 -4.88 5.59 4.97
C THR A 132 -5.26 5.27 3.52
N SER A 133 -6.13 4.29 3.26
CA SER A 133 -6.71 4.11 1.92
C SER A 133 -7.32 5.43 1.47
N THR A 134 -6.83 5.97 0.36
CA THR A 134 -7.09 7.32 -0.09
C THR A 134 -7.65 7.32 -1.50
N ILE A 135 -8.69 8.12 -1.70
CA ILE A 135 -9.28 8.38 -3.01
C ILE A 135 -9.02 9.84 -3.34
N LYS A 136 -8.22 10.08 -4.39
CA LYS A 136 -7.88 11.42 -4.86
C LYS A 136 -8.61 11.74 -6.15
N ALA A 137 -9.09 12.97 -6.31
CA ALA A 137 -9.69 13.42 -7.56
C ALA A 137 -9.47 14.92 -7.77
N ASN A 138 -9.51 15.33 -9.03
CA ASN A 138 -9.69 16.73 -9.40
C ASN A 138 -11.14 16.91 -9.86
N PHE A 139 -11.73 18.06 -9.56
CA PHE A 139 -13.09 18.37 -9.99
C PHE A 139 -13.22 19.86 -10.31
N LYS A 140 -14.26 20.21 -11.07
CA LYS A 140 -14.69 21.58 -11.26
C LYS A 140 -16.11 21.74 -10.75
N GLY A 141 -16.39 22.68 -9.86
CA GLY A 141 -17.73 22.89 -9.30
C GLY A 141 -17.72 23.74 -8.04
N THR A 142 -18.81 23.68 -7.27
CA THR A 142 -19.05 24.45 -6.03
C THR A 142 -19.13 23.56 -4.78
N GLY A 143 -19.07 22.25 -4.94
CA GLY A 143 -19.15 21.28 -3.85
C GLY A 143 -18.95 19.85 -4.34
N ILE A 144 -18.77 18.94 -3.40
CA ILE A 144 -18.57 17.51 -3.69
C ILE A 144 -19.07 16.64 -2.55
N SER A 145 -19.65 15.51 -2.91
CA SER A 145 -20.10 14.45 -2.00
C SER A 145 -19.66 13.07 -2.51
N ALA A 146 -19.66 12.05 -1.65
CA ALA A 146 -19.32 10.68 -2.03
C ALA A 146 -20.42 9.70 -1.63
N ASN A 147 -20.69 8.71 -2.49
CA ASN A 147 -21.50 7.56 -2.14
C ASN A 147 -20.57 6.46 -1.60
N LEU A 148 -20.78 6.06 -0.35
CA LEU A 148 -19.95 5.10 0.37
C LEU A 148 -20.84 4.08 1.07
N ASN A 149 -20.56 2.79 0.86
CA ASN A 149 -21.15 1.72 1.66
C ASN A 149 -20.11 1.28 2.70
N SER A 150 -20.38 1.53 3.97
CA SER A 150 -19.50 1.11 5.06
C SER A 150 -20.08 -0.11 5.78
N MET A 151 -19.23 -1.08 6.12
CA MET A 151 -19.60 -2.23 6.94
C MET A 151 -19.56 -1.93 8.44
N GLY A 152 -18.90 -0.85 8.84
CA GLY A 152 -18.82 -0.40 10.23
C GLY A 152 -18.76 1.10 10.38
N ASP A 153 -18.35 1.57 11.55
CA ASP A 153 -18.36 3.00 11.89
C ASP A 153 -17.05 3.69 11.48
N ASN A 154 -16.88 3.86 10.17
CA ASN A 154 -15.65 4.37 9.58
C ASN A 154 -15.59 5.89 9.56
N TRP A 155 -14.41 6.45 9.78
CA TRP A 155 -14.15 7.89 9.73
C TRP A 155 -13.18 8.24 8.61
N PHE A 156 -13.33 9.44 8.05
CA PHE A 156 -12.51 9.92 6.96
C PHE A 156 -12.06 11.36 7.18
N ASN A 157 -10.80 11.65 6.87
CA ASN A 157 -10.34 13.01 6.64
C ASN A 157 -10.75 13.44 5.22
N VAL A 158 -11.19 14.69 5.10
CA VAL A 158 -11.46 15.35 3.82
C VAL A 158 -10.45 16.46 3.65
N VAL A 159 -9.70 16.45 2.55
CA VAL A 159 -8.75 17.50 2.20
C VAL A 159 -9.20 18.13 0.89
N ILE A 160 -9.48 19.43 0.89
CA ILE A 160 -9.86 20.20 -0.30
C ILE A 160 -8.80 21.25 -0.56
N ASP A 161 -8.21 21.26 -1.76
CA ASP A 161 -7.17 22.21 -2.16
C ASP A 161 -5.99 22.25 -1.16
N GLY A 162 -5.60 21.07 -0.65
CA GLY A 162 -4.56 20.92 0.36
C GLY A 162 -4.97 21.33 1.79
N VAL A 163 -6.21 21.79 2.00
CA VAL A 163 -6.72 22.21 3.31
C VAL A 163 -7.60 21.11 3.91
N VAL A 164 -7.19 20.62 5.09
CA VAL A 164 -7.97 19.66 5.88
C VAL A 164 -9.28 20.32 6.34
N LYS A 165 -10.40 19.68 6.03
CA LYS A 165 -11.75 20.03 6.49
C LYS A 165 -12.15 19.17 7.69
N SER A 166 -13.33 19.44 8.23
CA SER A 166 -13.91 18.58 9.27
C SER A 166 -14.00 17.13 8.80
N PRO A 167 -13.62 16.14 9.63
CA PRO A 167 -13.72 14.74 9.25
C PRO A 167 -15.19 14.34 9.14
N VAL A 168 -15.45 13.34 8.30
CA VAL A 168 -16.79 12.78 8.10
C VAL A 168 -16.86 11.37 8.65
N ASN A 169 -18.01 11.00 9.17
CA ASN A 169 -18.32 9.67 9.67
C ASN A 169 -19.27 8.97 8.70
N VAL A 170 -19.03 7.68 8.46
CA VAL A 170 -19.84 6.82 7.59
C VAL A 170 -20.16 5.54 8.35
N PRO A 171 -21.25 5.53 9.14
CA PRO A 171 -21.65 4.37 9.92
C PRO A 171 -22.14 3.22 9.03
N SER A 172 -22.19 2.02 9.61
CA SER A 172 -22.76 0.84 8.95
C SER A 172 -24.21 1.08 8.56
N GLY A 173 -24.59 0.67 7.36
CA GLY A 173 -25.95 0.86 6.85
C GLY A 173 -26.29 2.31 6.47
N SER A 174 -25.30 3.21 6.39
CA SER A 174 -25.50 4.54 5.79
C SER A 174 -26.08 4.42 4.38
N SER A 175 -27.03 5.30 4.06
CA SER A 175 -27.62 5.40 2.72
C SER A 175 -27.54 6.85 2.24
N GLY A 176 -27.22 7.02 0.95
CA GLY A 176 -27.10 8.33 0.32
C GLY A 176 -25.70 8.95 0.39
N PRO A 177 -25.51 10.11 -0.29
CA PRO A 177 -24.23 10.75 -0.41
C PRO A 177 -23.80 11.44 0.89
N VAL A 178 -22.53 11.27 1.25
CA VAL A 178 -21.87 11.97 2.36
C VAL A 178 -21.30 13.28 1.82
N THR A 179 -21.77 14.42 2.32
CA THR A 179 -21.25 15.74 1.95
C THR A 179 -19.81 15.89 2.42
N LEU A 180 -18.90 16.22 1.50
CA LEU A 180 -17.47 16.39 1.78
C LEU A 180 -17.08 17.87 1.77
N ALA A 181 -17.64 18.65 0.84
CA ALA A 181 -17.51 20.10 0.81
C ALA A 181 -18.70 20.77 0.11
N THR A 182 -19.03 21.97 0.56
CA THR A 182 -20.03 22.87 -0.04
C THR A 182 -19.46 24.28 -0.12
N ASP A 183 -20.18 25.18 -0.80
CA ASP A 183 -19.93 26.62 -0.82
C ASP A 183 -18.51 26.98 -1.28
N LEU A 184 -17.93 26.16 -2.16
CA LEU A 184 -16.67 26.44 -2.82
C LEU A 184 -16.92 27.47 -3.93
N THR A 185 -15.91 28.33 -4.17
CA THR A 185 -15.92 29.19 -5.35
C THR A 185 -15.98 28.34 -6.61
N ASN A 186 -16.88 28.62 -7.55
CA ASN A 186 -16.94 27.85 -8.80
C ASN A 186 -15.59 27.88 -9.52
N GLY A 187 -14.93 26.72 -9.60
CA GLY A 187 -13.57 26.61 -10.11
C GLY A 187 -13.05 25.18 -10.04
N ASN A 188 -11.77 25.01 -10.39
CA ASN A 188 -11.09 23.74 -10.27
C ASN A 188 -10.62 23.54 -8.82
N HIS A 189 -10.83 22.33 -8.31
CA HIS A 189 -10.50 21.93 -6.96
C HIS A 189 -9.87 20.54 -6.94
N THR A 190 -9.12 20.26 -5.88
CA THR A 190 -8.63 18.92 -5.57
C THR A 190 -9.32 18.36 -4.34
N ILE A 191 -9.50 17.04 -4.29
CA ILE A 191 -9.95 16.33 -3.10
C ILE A 191 -9.05 15.14 -2.78
N GLU A 192 -8.76 14.95 -1.50
CA GLU A 192 -8.32 13.66 -0.94
C GLU A 192 -9.32 13.22 0.13
N LEU A 193 -9.95 12.08 -0.08
CA LEU A 193 -10.76 11.39 0.92
C LEU A 193 -9.92 10.27 1.52
N VAL A 194 -9.46 10.45 2.76
CA VAL A 194 -8.50 9.56 3.43
C VAL A 194 -9.20 8.80 4.55
N ARG A 195 -9.19 7.47 4.48
CA ARG A 195 -9.70 6.62 5.56
C ARG A 195 -8.84 6.80 6.82
N ARG A 196 -9.49 7.14 7.93
CA ARG A 196 -8.88 7.29 9.26
C ARG A 196 -8.83 5.99 10.02
N THR A 197 -9.96 5.29 10.05
CA THR A 197 -10.19 4.09 10.85
C THR A 197 -9.53 2.85 10.27
N GLU A 198 -9.13 1.93 11.15
CA GLU A 198 -8.36 0.76 10.78
C GLU A 198 -9.18 -0.42 10.25
N ALA A 199 -8.46 -1.51 9.94
CA ALA A 199 -8.97 -2.71 9.32
C ALA A 199 -10.20 -3.32 10.00
N TRP A 200 -10.17 -3.48 11.32
CA TRP A 200 -11.23 -4.21 12.02
C TRP A 200 -12.54 -3.43 12.15
N ILE A 201 -12.52 -2.12 11.90
CA ILE A 201 -13.73 -1.30 11.87
C ILE A 201 -14.66 -1.75 10.74
N GLY A 202 -14.11 -2.32 9.67
CA GLY A 202 -14.87 -2.92 8.58
C GLY A 202 -14.59 -2.27 7.24
N GLU A 203 -14.82 -3.03 6.18
CA GLU A 203 -14.57 -2.60 4.80
C GLU A 203 -15.51 -1.48 4.36
N VAL A 204 -15.07 -0.71 3.37
CA VAL A 204 -15.84 0.35 2.73
C VAL A 204 -15.80 0.13 1.23
N GLN A 205 -16.93 0.32 0.56
CA GLN A 205 -17.03 0.37 -0.89
C GLN A 205 -17.28 1.81 -1.33
N PHE A 206 -16.47 2.29 -2.27
CA PHE A 206 -16.65 3.59 -2.91
C PHE A 206 -17.48 3.45 -4.18
N LEU A 207 -18.60 4.17 -4.25
CA LEU A 207 -19.55 4.10 -5.37
C LEU A 207 -19.50 5.34 -6.28
N GLY A 208 -18.57 6.26 -6.03
CA GLY A 208 -18.37 7.46 -6.85
C GLY A 208 -18.53 8.77 -6.09
N PHE A 209 -18.00 9.83 -6.70
CA PHE A 209 -18.22 11.21 -6.28
C PHE A 209 -19.35 11.86 -7.08
N ASN A 210 -20.08 12.75 -6.41
CA ASN A 210 -21.06 13.63 -7.02
C ASN A 210 -20.58 15.08 -6.83
N VAL A 211 -20.34 15.77 -7.95
CA VAL A 211 -19.86 17.17 -7.96
C VAL A 211 -21.06 18.10 -8.11
N THR A 212 -21.16 19.09 -7.23
CA THR A 212 -22.19 20.14 -7.30
C THR A 212 -21.79 21.16 -8.36
N ASP A 213 -22.72 21.48 -9.27
CA ASP A 213 -22.57 22.47 -10.35
C ASP A 213 -21.34 22.25 -11.24
N GLY A 214 -20.98 20.99 -11.49
CA GLY A 214 -19.90 20.68 -12.41
C GLY A 214 -19.60 19.20 -12.53
N SER A 215 -18.33 18.84 -12.66
CA SER A 215 -17.90 17.49 -13.02
C SER A 215 -16.56 17.10 -12.42
N LEU A 216 -16.30 15.79 -12.35
CA LEU A 216 -14.96 15.28 -12.17
C LEU A 216 -14.07 15.64 -13.36
N LEU A 217 -12.78 15.74 -13.10
CA LEU A 217 -11.71 15.94 -14.08
C LEU A 217 -10.77 14.73 -14.05
N ALA A 218 -9.79 14.75 -14.95
CA ALA A 218 -8.59 13.93 -14.88
C ALA A 218 -8.07 13.86 -13.43
N PRO A 219 -7.93 12.68 -12.80
CA PRO A 219 -7.37 12.57 -11.46
C PRO A 219 -5.90 13.05 -11.42
N PRO A 220 -5.38 13.39 -10.22
CA PRO A 220 -3.97 13.73 -10.09
C PRO A 220 -3.08 12.55 -10.48
N ALA A 221 -1.86 12.85 -10.94
CA ALA A 221 -0.86 11.83 -11.21
C ALA A 221 -0.44 11.12 -9.90
N PRO A 222 -0.15 9.81 -9.94
CA PRO A 222 0.38 9.09 -8.79
C PRO A 222 1.77 9.62 -8.38
N SER A 223 2.13 9.51 -7.10
CA SER A 223 3.48 9.88 -6.68
C SER A 223 4.51 8.87 -7.19
N ASN A 224 5.67 9.40 -7.58
CA ASN A 224 6.87 8.61 -7.88
C ASN A 224 7.55 8.08 -6.62
N ARG A 225 7.19 8.58 -5.43
CA ARG A 225 7.68 8.13 -4.12
C ARG A 225 6.58 7.34 -3.42
N ARG A 226 6.95 6.17 -2.91
CA ARG A 226 6.02 5.17 -2.39
C ARG A 226 6.62 4.53 -1.14
N ILE A 227 5.83 4.53 -0.06
CA ILE A 227 6.23 3.95 1.22
C ILE A 227 5.16 2.96 1.70
N GLU A 228 5.53 1.72 1.97
CA GLU A 228 4.64 0.77 2.65
C GLU A 228 4.92 0.77 4.15
N PHE A 229 3.90 1.04 4.96
CA PHE A 229 3.94 0.94 6.41
C PHE A 229 3.23 -0.34 6.84
N ILE A 230 3.89 -1.12 7.69
CA ILE A 230 3.36 -2.38 8.23
C ILE A 230 3.46 -2.30 9.74
N GLY A 231 2.35 -2.51 10.45
CA GLY A 231 2.40 -2.38 11.90
C GLY A 231 1.12 -2.75 12.63
N ASP A 232 1.10 -2.37 13.90
CA ASP A 232 -0.01 -2.57 14.82
C ASP A 232 -0.79 -1.26 15.05
N SER A 233 -1.37 -1.10 16.25
CA SER A 233 -2.19 0.04 16.66
C SER A 233 -1.45 1.38 16.58
N ILE A 234 -0.13 1.38 16.78
CA ILE A 234 0.70 2.58 16.64
C ILE A 234 0.68 3.07 15.18
N THR A 235 0.72 2.15 14.23
CA THR A 235 0.71 2.50 12.81
C THR A 235 -0.71 2.86 12.34
N CYS A 236 -1.74 2.31 12.97
CA CYS A 236 -3.13 2.68 12.70
C CYS A 236 -3.52 4.05 13.27
N GLY A 237 -2.76 4.59 14.22
CA GLY A 237 -3.11 5.85 14.90
C GLY A 237 -4.23 5.66 15.93
N TYR A 238 -4.31 4.47 16.51
CA TYR A 238 -5.29 4.12 17.55
C TYR A 238 -5.32 5.20 18.63
N GLY A 239 -6.48 5.79 18.86
CA GLY A 239 -6.72 6.74 19.95
C GLY A 239 -5.85 7.99 19.96
N ASN A 240 -5.16 8.32 18.87
CA ASN A 240 -4.16 9.39 18.88
C ASN A 240 -4.74 10.80 19.07
N GLU A 241 -6.02 11.00 18.75
CA GLU A 241 -6.78 12.22 19.05
C GLU A 241 -7.50 12.16 20.42
N GLY A 242 -7.34 11.05 21.15
CA GLY A 242 -7.70 10.96 22.56
C GLY A 242 -6.88 11.94 23.40
N THR A 243 -7.44 12.33 24.54
CA THR A 243 -6.85 13.34 25.43
C THR A 243 -6.33 12.76 26.74
N SER A 244 -6.47 11.45 26.94
CA SER A 244 -6.01 10.76 28.14
C SER A 244 -5.82 9.26 27.90
N GLN A 245 -4.76 8.72 28.49
CA GLN A 245 -4.47 7.29 28.56
C GLN A 245 -5.54 6.44 29.26
N TYR A 246 -6.45 7.07 30.00
CA TYR A 246 -7.56 6.39 30.69
C TYR A 246 -8.85 6.37 29.87
N GLN A 247 -8.87 7.00 28.69
CA GLN A 247 -9.95 6.82 27.73
C GLN A 247 -9.73 5.49 26.99
N SER A 248 -10.82 4.76 26.80
CA SER A 248 -10.81 3.58 25.92
C SER A 248 -11.06 3.99 24.48
N PHE A 249 -10.68 3.10 23.57
CA PHE A 249 -10.86 3.27 22.12
C PHE A 249 -12.20 3.89 21.69
N THR A 250 -12.11 4.86 20.79
CA THR A 250 -13.23 5.31 19.96
C THR A 250 -12.81 5.45 18.50
N ASN A 251 -13.67 4.99 17.58
CA ASN A 251 -13.42 5.10 16.12
C ASN A 251 -13.15 6.54 15.69
N LYS A 252 -13.80 7.50 16.37
CA LYS A 252 -13.64 8.93 16.12
C LYS A 252 -12.21 9.41 16.40
N ASN A 253 -11.61 8.94 17.48
CA ASN A 253 -10.30 9.40 17.94
C ASN A 253 -9.13 8.62 17.32
N GLU A 254 -9.40 7.58 16.52
CA GLU A 254 -8.42 6.97 15.64
C GLU A 254 -8.24 7.82 14.38
N ASN A 255 -7.02 8.33 14.18
CA ASN A 255 -6.69 9.10 13.00
C ASN A 255 -5.39 8.64 12.34
N ALA A 256 -5.49 7.68 11.41
CA ALA A 256 -4.37 7.24 10.60
C ALA A 256 -3.74 8.35 9.73
N TYR A 257 -4.48 9.42 9.39
CA TYR A 257 -3.91 10.56 8.67
C TYR A 257 -2.89 11.33 9.52
N LEU A 258 -3.06 11.37 10.84
CA LEU A 258 -2.10 11.99 11.77
C LEU A 258 -1.10 10.99 12.37
N ALA A 259 -1.26 9.69 12.12
CA ALA A 259 -0.29 8.70 12.52
C ALA A 259 1.08 8.93 11.87
N TYR A 260 2.14 8.44 12.52
CA TYR A 260 3.52 8.73 12.11
C TYR A 260 3.81 8.33 10.66
N GLY A 261 3.21 7.23 10.18
CA GLY A 261 3.41 6.73 8.81
C GLY A 261 2.90 7.70 7.75
N ALA A 262 1.61 8.05 7.82
CA ALA A 262 1.00 9.01 6.88
C ALA A 262 1.66 10.39 6.97
N THR A 263 2.01 10.83 8.18
CA THR A 263 2.74 12.10 8.38
C THR A 263 4.13 12.05 7.74
N THR A 264 4.87 10.94 7.86
CA THR A 264 6.16 10.75 7.19
C THR A 264 6.00 10.79 5.67
N ALA A 265 4.99 10.10 5.12
CA ALA A 265 4.73 10.09 3.69
C ALA A 265 4.48 11.51 3.14
N ARG A 266 3.68 12.32 3.84
CA ARG A 266 3.47 13.73 3.47
C ARG A 266 4.75 14.56 3.55
N LEU A 267 5.58 14.39 4.58
CA LEU A 267 6.88 15.08 4.72
C LEU A 267 7.88 14.75 3.59
N LEU A 268 7.64 13.65 2.87
CA LEU A 268 8.48 13.12 1.80
C LEU A 268 7.84 13.23 0.40
N ASN A 269 6.63 13.80 0.29
CA ASN A 269 5.82 13.82 -0.92
C ASN A 269 5.62 12.42 -1.53
N ALA A 270 5.38 11.43 -0.67
CA ALA A 270 5.19 10.04 -1.04
C ALA A 270 3.74 9.59 -0.84
N ASP A 271 3.29 8.66 -1.67
CA ASP A 271 2.05 7.93 -1.46
C ASP A 271 2.28 6.79 -0.45
N PRO A 272 1.44 6.66 0.61
CA PRO A 272 1.52 5.55 1.54
C PRO A 272 0.60 4.39 1.15
N ILE A 273 1.06 3.15 1.39
CA ILE A 273 0.18 2.02 1.69
C ILE A 273 0.39 1.67 3.16
N THR A 274 -0.67 1.61 3.96
CA THR A 274 -0.57 1.29 5.39
C THR A 274 -1.31 0.00 5.71
N VAL A 275 -0.58 -1.10 5.91
CA VAL A 275 -1.12 -2.41 6.27
C VAL A 275 -0.93 -2.60 7.77
N CYS A 276 -1.88 -2.08 8.55
CA CYS A 276 -1.84 -2.15 10.00
C CYS A 276 -3.12 -2.76 10.59
N TRP A 277 -2.99 -3.30 11.79
CA TRP A 277 -4.12 -3.80 12.57
C TRP A 277 -3.77 -3.82 14.06
N SER A 278 -4.54 -3.11 14.88
CA SER A 278 -4.39 -3.03 16.33
C SER A 278 -4.38 -4.40 16.99
N GLY A 279 -3.43 -4.56 17.92
CA GLY A 279 -3.24 -5.81 18.64
C GLY A 279 -2.54 -6.91 17.86
N LYS A 280 -2.24 -6.75 16.56
CA LYS A 280 -1.52 -7.79 15.80
C LYS A 280 -0.03 -7.82 16.14
N GLY A 281 0.53 -9.03 16.12
CA GLY A 281 1.98 -9.26 16.24
C GLY A 281 2.46 -10.34 15.27
N LEU A 282 3.75 -10.67 15.38
CA LEU A 282 4.44 -11.63 14.50
C LEU A 282 4.37 -13.08 15.01
N VAL A 283 4.45 -13.25 16.32
CA VAL A 283 4.45 -14.51 17.06
C VAL A 283 3.15 -14.66 17.85
N GLN A 284 2.67 -13.57 18.44
CA GLN A 284 1.38 -13.49 19.12
C GLN A 284 0.77 -12.11 18.96
N ASN A 285 -0.55 -12.05 18.99
CA ASN A 285 -1.30 -10.82 19.16
C ASN A 285 -1.29 -10.40 20.64
N TYR A 286 -1.88 -9.24 20.92
CA TYR A 286 -2.02 -8.70 22.25
C TYR A 286 -2.65 -9.73 23.21
N GLY A 287 -2.05 -9.89 24.38
CA GLY A 287 -2.52 -10.82 25.40
C GLY A 287 -2.27 -12.31 25.10
N GLY A 288 -1.45 -12.62 24.08
CA GLY A 288 -1.07 -14.00 23.74
C GLY A 288 -2.02 -14.71 22.78
N ASP A 289 -2.93 -13.98 22.13
CA ASP A 289 -3.80 -14.56 21.10
C ASP A 289 -2.98 -14.98 19.86
N LEU A 290 -3.27 -16.17 19.33
CA LEU A 290 -2.53 -16.75 18.19
C LEU A 290 -3.34 -16.73 16.90
N ASN A 291 -4.55 -16.16 16.92
CA ASN A 291 -5.43 -16.15 15.77
C ASN A 291 -5.01 -15.07 14.77
N ASP A 292 -4.72 -15.51 13.54
CA ASP A 292 -4.57 -14.63 12.40
C ASP A 292 -3.51 -13.53 12.58
N LEU A 293 -2.26 -13.95 12.78
CA LEU A 293 -1.10 -13.07 13.02
C LEU A 293 -0.76 -12.20 11.81
N MET A 294 -0.01 -11.12 12.04
CA MET A 294 0.34 -10.13 11.02
C MET A 294 0.95 -10.72 9.74
N PRO A 295 1.83 -11.75 9.77
CA PRO A 295 2.39 -12.33 8.55
C PRO A 295 1.35 -12.92 7.58
N ALA A 296 0.23 -13.44 8.11
CA ALA A 296 -0.88 -13.97 7.32
C ALA A 296 -1.77 -12.83 6.80
N VAL A 297 -2.13 -11.90 7.68
CA VAL A 297 -2.96 -10.72 7.40
C VAL A 297 -2.31 -9.81 6.34
N TYR A 298 -0.99 -9.64 6.39
CA TYR A 298 -0.22 -8.78 5.50
C TYR A 298 -0.40 -9.09 4.01
N SER A 299 -0.75 -10.33 3.64
CA SER A 299 -0.93 -10.69 2.23
C SER A 299 -2.26 -10.22 1.63
N ARG A 300 -3.20 -9.71 2.41
CA ARG A 300 -4.58 -9.49 1.96
C ARG A 300 -4.81 -8.15 1.27
N ILE A 301 -5.72 -8.13 0.29
CA ILE A 301 -6.28 -6.88 -0.26
C ILE A 301 -7.29 -6.30 0.73
N LEU A 302 -8.25 -7.12 1.14
CA LEU A 302 -9.30 -6.78 2.10
C LEU A 302 -9.02 -7.47 3.44
N PRO A 303 -9.05 -6.77 4.58
CA PRO A 303 -8.49 -7.30 5.83
C PRO A 303 -9.09 -8.62 6.30
N TYR A 304 -10.40 -8.82 6.14
CA TYR A 304 -11.09 -10.04 6.56
C TYR A 304 -11.12 -11.15 5.51
N ASN A 305 -10.75 -10.84 4.26
CA ASN A 305 -10.78 -11.80 3.17
C ASN A 305 -9.41 -12.50 3.03
N SER A 306 -9.34 -13.74 3.48
CA SER A 306 -8.09 -14.54 3.44
C SER A 306 -7.74 -15.10 2.07
N THR A 307 -8.64 -15.05 1.09
CA THR A 307 -8.41 -15.60 -0.26
C THR A 307 -8.01 -14.53 -1.27
N LEU A 308 -8.38 -13.26 -1.04
CA LEU A 308 -7.98 -12.14 -1.89
C LEU A 308 -6.63 -11.59 -1.45
N THR A 309 -5.58 -11.92 -2.21
CA THR A 309 -4.20 -11.50 -1.93
C THR A 309 -3.78 -10.31 -2.78
N TRP A 310 -3.00 -9.41 -2.18
CA TRP A 310 -2.45 -8.25 -2.85
C TRP A 310 -1.37 -8.65 -3.86
N ASP A 311 -1.55 -8.17 -5.09
CA ASP A 311 -0.54 -8.26 -6.14
C ASP A 311 0.49 -7.14 -5.94
N THR A 312 1.63 -7.50 -5.40
CA THR A 312 2.72 -6.57 -5.07
C THR A 312 3.36 -5.93 -6.30
N SER A 313 3.14 -6.46 -7.51
CA SER A 313 3.67 -5.87 -8.74
C SER A 313 2.95 -4.57 -9.15
N LYS A 314 1.71 -4.37 -8.69
CA LYS A 314 0.90 -3.17 -9.01
C LYS A 314 1.41 -1.91 -8.33
N TRP A 315 2.13 -2.06 -7.21
CA TRP A 315 2.61 -0.93 -6.44
C TRP A 315 3.90 -1.30 -5.70
N ILE A 316 5.02 -0.84 -6.25
CA ILE A 316 6.35 -1.15 -5.72
C ILE A 316 6.85 0.04 -4.89
N PRO A 317 6.98 -0.09 -3.56
CA PRO A 317 7.58 0.95 -2.71
C PRO A 317 9.09 1.00 -2.85
N GLN A 318 9.67 2.19 -2.69
CA GLN A 318 11.12 2.33 -2.44
C GLN A 318 11.45 2.16 -0.96
N VAL A 319 10.48 2.36 -0.07
CA VAL A 319 10.66 2.25 1.38
C VAL A 319 9.58 1.34 1.98
N VAL A 320 9.98 0.41 2.83
CA VAL A 320 9.07 -0.34 3.70
C VAL A 320 9.43 -0.06 5.15
N VAL A 321 8.45 0.18 6.01
CA VAL A 321 8.65 0.42 7.43
C VAL A 321 7.85 -0.60 8.21
N ILE A 322 8.52 -1.38 9.07
CA ILE A 322 7.91 -2.42 9.88
C ILE A 322 7.98 -1.98 11.35
N ASN A 323 6.86 -1.55 11.93
CA ASN A 323 6.76 -1.25 13.35
C ASN A 323 5.85 -2.30 14.03
N LEU A 324 6.47 -3.42 14.41
CA LEU A 324 5.83 -4.57 15.04
C LEU A 324 6.71 -5.07 16.19
N GLY A 325 6.06 -5.57 17.23
CA GLY A 325 6.72 -6.16 18.41
C GLY A 325 6.02 -5.77 19.71
N THR A 326 5.29 -4.66 19.75
CA THR A 326 4.58 -4.20 20.96
C THR A 326 3.67 -5.30 21.53
N ASN A 327 2.87 -5.92 20.67
CA ASN A 327 1.93 -6.98 21.06
C ASN A 327 2.62 -8.32 21.35
N ASP A 328 3.71 -8.61 20.64
CA ASP A 328 4.50 -9.82 20.87
C ASP A 328 5.11 -9.85 22.28
N PHE A 329 5.54 -8.69 22.78
CA PHE A 329 6.12 -8.58 24.12
C PHE A 329 5.09 -8.22 25.20
N SER A 330 3.80 -8.07 24.89
CA SER A 330 2.78 -7.56 25.83
C SER A 330 2.55 -8.46 27.05
N THR A 331 2.78 -9.77 26.93
CA THR A 331 2.65 -10.74 28.03
C THR A 331 3.97 -11.02 28.76
N GLY A 332 5.10 -10.61 28.17
CA GLY A 332 6.45 -10.95 28.64
C GLY A 332 6.88 -12.41 28.41
N SER A 333 6.05 -13.24 27.75
CA SER A 333 6.33 -14.67 27.53
C SER A 333 7.20 -14.97 26.32
N ILE A 334 7.30 -14.05 25.36
CA ILE A 334 8.07 -14.24 24.14
C ILE A 334 9.55 -13.92 24.37
N ASP A 335 10.41 -14.88 24.04
CA ASP A 335 11.86 -14.71 24.10
C ASP A 335 12.43 -14.08 22.81
N LYS A 336 13.66 -13.57 22.91
CA LYS A 336 14.41 -12.95 21.81
C LYS A 336 14.50 -13.87 20.59
N THR A 337 14.87 -15.14 20.78
CA THR A 337 15.17 -16.09 19.70
C THR A 337 13.92 -16.38 18.87
N THR A 338 12.79 -16.60 19.55
CA THR A 338 11.50 -16.85 18.93
C THR A 338 11.04 -15.66 18.11
N PHE A 339 11.11 -14.45 18.69
CA PHE A 339 10.74 -13.23 17.99
C PHE A 339 11.68 -12.93 16.80
N ALA A 340 13.01 -12.99 17.00
CA ALA A 340 13.99 -12.74 15.94
C ALA A 340 13.80 -13.68 14.74
N LYS A 341 13.44 -14.96 14.98
CA LYS A 341 13.12 -15.91 13.91
C LYS A 341 11.87 -15.50 13.12
N ALA A 342 10.79 -15.13 13.80
CA ALA A 342 9.56 -14.68 13.14
C ALA A 342 9.80 -13.38 12.34
N TYR A 343 10.53 -12.43 12.92
CA TYR A 343 10.89 -11.17 12.28
C TYR A 343 11.78 -11.41 11.05
N THR A 344 12.77 -12.31 11.14
CA THR A 344 13.62 -12.71 10.00
C THR A 344 12.80 -13.27 8.85
N ASN A 345 11.85 -14.15 9.14
CA ASN A 345 10.95 -14.71 8.12
C ASN A 345 10.12 -13.63 7.45
N PHE A 346 9.62 -12.68 8.23
CA PHE A 346 8.78 -11.60 7.71
C PHE A 346 9.56 -10.61 6.85
N VAL A 347 10.74 -10.16 7.30
CA VAL A 347 11.66 -9.33 6.50
C VAL A 347 12.07 -10.06 5.21
N THR A 348 12.33 -11.37 5.28
CA THR A 348 12.66 -12.17 4.08
C THR A 348 11.49 -12.22 3.09
N LYS A 349 10.25 -12.39 3.58
CA LYS A 349 9.05 -12.33 2.74
C LYS A 349 8.93 -10.99 2.03
N ILE A 350 9.10 -9.88 2.75
CA ILE A 350 9.00 -8.52 2.21
C ILE A 350 10.12 -8.26 1.20
N ARG A 351 11.37 -8.60 1.51
CA ARG A 351 12.50 -8.49 0.57
C ARG A 351 12.25 -9.26 -0.72
N GLY A 352 11.64 -10.45 -0.64
CA GLY A 352 11.26 -11.23 -1.81
C GLY A 352 10.20 -10.57 -2.69
N GLN A 353 9.34 -9.72 -2.12
CA GLN A 353 8.33 -8.96 -2.86
C GLN A 353 8.89 -7.65 -3.43
N TYR A 354 9.81 -7.00 -2.69
CA TYR A 354 10.41 -5.73 -3.06
C TYR A 354 11.95 -5.82 -2.95
N PRO A 355 12.62 -6.36 -3.99
CA PRO A 355 14.07 -6.61 -3.95
C PRO A 355 14.91 -5.35 -3.69
N ASP A 356 14.46 -4.18 -4.16
CA ASP A 356 15.22 -2.94 -4.12
C ASP A 356 14.88 -2.00 -2.96
N ALA A 357 13.81 -2.27 -2.21
CA ALA A 357 13.31 -1.38 -1.19
C ALA A 357 14.29 -1.20 -0.01
N HIS A 358 14.33 -0.02 0.59
CA HIS A 358 14.94 0.19 1.90
C HIS A 358 13.92 -0.24 2.97
N ILE A 359 14.28 -1.23 3.80
CA ILE A 359 13.39 -1.78 4.83
C ILE A 359 13.85 -1.26 6.19
N TYR A 360 13.02 -0.44 6.83
CA TYR A 360 13.26 0.09 8.17
C TYR A 360 12.53 -0.78 9.20
N CYS A 361 13.30 -1.53 9.96
CA CYS A 361 12.84 -2.32 11.09
C CYS A 361 12.78 -1.40 12.32
N ALA A 362 11.55 -1.03 12.70
CA ALA A 362 11.29 -0.06 13.75
C ALA A 362 10.94 -0.71 15.09
N VAL A 363 11.26 -0.02 16.18
CA VAL A 363 10.78 -0.33 17.53
C VAL A 363 10.32 0.95 18.24
N GLY A 364 9.28 0.86 19.06
CA GLY A 364 8.76 1.96 19.87
C GLY A 364 7.51 2.63 19.29
N PRO A 365 6.89 3.58 20.04
CA PRO A 365 7.42 4.18 21.27
C PRO A 365 6.81 3.60 22.56
N MET A 366 5.92 2.61 22.47
CA MET A 366 5.11 2.15 23.60
C MET A 366 5.81 1.16 24.53
N LEU A 367 6.72 0.34 24.00
CA LEU A 367 7.50 -0.58 24.83
C LEU A 367 8.47 0.20 25.73
N SER A 368 8.69 -0.32 26.94
CA SER A 368 9.67 0.24 27.89
C SER A 368 10.42 -0.88 28.62
N TRP A 369 11.47 -0.50 29.35
CA TRP A 369 12.23 -1.40 30.24
C TRP A 369 12.70 -2.69 29.54
N ASP A 370 12.50 -3.84 30.19
CA ASP A 370 12.95 -5.16 29.71
C ASP A 370 12.26 -5.58 28.40
N GLN A 371 10.99 -5.23 28.21
CA GLN A 371 10.28 -5.56 26.96
C GLN A 371 10.89 -4.80 25.78
N LEU A 372 11.17 -3.50 25.94
CA LEU A 372 11.85 -2.71 24.93
C LEU A 372 13.25 -3.26 24.66
N ALA A 373 14.02 -3.55 25.72
CA ALA A 373 15.38 -4.06 25.57
C ALA A 373 15.41 -5.37 24.77
N LYS A 374 14.51 -6.31 25.08
CA LYS A 374 14.39 -7.60 24.36
C LYS A 374 13.94 -7.42 22.91
N CYS A 375 12.92 -6.59 22.67
CA CYS A 375 12.42 -6.33 21.33
C CYS A 375 13.48 -5.66 20.46
N LYS A 376 14.13 -4.62 21.00
CA LYS A 376 15.23 -3.90 20.35
C LYS A 376 16.38 -4.85 20.00
N ASP A 377 16.86 -5.63 20.97
CA ASP A 377 17.97 -6.58 20.78
C ASP A 377 17.63 -7.67 19.74
N ALA A 378 16.39 -8.15 19.73
CA ALA A 378 15.93 -9.07 18.70
C ALA A 378 15.95 -8.42 17.31
N ILE A 379 15.39 -7.23 17.15
CA ILE A 379 15.33 -6.54 15.84
C ILE A 379 16.73 -6.17 15.35
N THR A 380 17.57 -5.57 16.20
CA THR A 380 18.95 -5.21 15.81
C THR A 380 19.73 -6.46 15.40
N SER A 381 19.57 -7.59 16.09
CA SER A 381 20.23 -8.84 15.68
C SER A 381 19.81 -9.33 14.29
N VAL A 382 18.53 -9.15 13.91
CA VAL A 382 18.05 -9.48 12.56
C VAL A 382 18.62 -8.54 11.52
N VAL A 383 18.64 -7.24 11.80
CA VAL A 383 19.22 -6.20 10.94
C VAL A 383 20.71 -6.49 10.69
N ASP A 384 21.48 -6.72 11.75
CA ASP A 384 22.92 -7.03 11.69
C ASP A 384 23.18 -8.32 10.89
N GLN A 385 22.37 -9.36 11.10
CA GLN A 385 22.49 -10.62 10.38
C GLN A 385 22.24 -10.43 8.87
N LYS A 386 21.20 -9.67 8.50
CA LYS A 386 20.87 -9.39 7.09
C LYS A 386 21.94 -8.56 6.40
N ASN A 387 22.43 -7.52 7.07
CA ASN A 387 23.52 -6.68 6.57
C ASN A 387 24.81 -7.48 6.39
N THR A 388 25.18 -8.31 7.37
CA THR A 388 26.37 -9.20 7.28
C THR A 388 26.23 -10.24 6.17
N SER A 389 24.99 -10.63 5.83
CA SER A 389 24.68 -11.55 4.73
C SER A 389 24.58 -10.86 3.36
N GLY A 390 24.86 -9.55 3.27
CA GLY A 390 24.96 -8.78 2.03
C GLY A 390 23.75 -7.91 1.66
N ASP A 391 22.66 -7.92 2.44
CA ASP A 391 21.50 -7.03 2.21
C ASP A 391 21.68 -5.75 3.00
N SER A 392 22.42 -4.77 2.44
CA SER A 392 22.75 -3.50 3.09
C SER A 392 21.60 -2.49 3.14
N LYS A 393 20.39 -2.89 2.72
CA LYS A 393 19.20 -2.02 2.68
C LYS A 393 18.21 -2.37 3.80
N ILE A 394 18.69 -3.05 4.85
CA ILE A 394 17.94 -3.31 6.07
C ILE A 394 18.45 -2.35 7.16
N HIS A 395 17.57 -1.48 7.63
CA HIS A 395 17.88 -0.41 8.57
C HIS A 395 17.19 -0.66 9.89
N PHE A 396 17.81 -0.20 10.98
CA PHE A 396 17.18 -0.15 12.29
C PHE A 396 16.77 1.28 12.62
N ILE A 397 15.58 1.47 13.18
CA ILE A 397 15.17 2.75 13.76
C ILE A 397 14.45 2.54 15.08
N GLU A 398 14.86 3.28 16.11
CA GLU A 398 14.19 3.31 17.40
C GLU A 398 13.46 4.64 17.55
N PHE A 399 12.14 4.57 17.76
CA PHE A 399 11.36 5.71 18.21
C PHE A 399 11.51 5.80 19.74
N PRO A 400 11.94 6.96 20.28
CA PRO A 400 12.09 7.13 21.72
C PRO A 400 10.80 6.78 22.47
N VAL A 401 10.96 6.22 23.67
CA VAL A 401 9.84 5.93 24.55
C VAL A 401 9.02 7.20 24.76
N GLN A 402 7.71 7.09 24.56
CA GLN A 402 6.80 8.22 24.71
C GLN A 402 6.82 8.75 26.15
N VAL A 403 6.63 10.07 26.28
CA VAL A 403 6.72 10.78 27.56
C VAL A 403 5.45 11.57 27.83
N GLU A 404 5.09 11.69 29.10
CA GLU A 404 3.87 12.39 29.55
C GLU A 404 3.81 13.85 29.08
N ALA A 405 4.97 14.51 28.91
CA ALA A 405 5.04 15.89 28.41
C ALA A 405 4.43 16.08 27.01
N ASN A 406 4.33 15.01 26.21
CA ASN A 406 3.68 15.03 24.89
C ASN A 406 2.20 14.63 24.95
N GLY A 407 1.69 14.28 26.13
CA GLY A 407 0.39 13.65 26.33
C GLY A 407 0.33 12.20 25.81
N TYR A 408 -0.77 11.54 26.13
CA TYR A 408 -1.12 10.20 25.64
C TYR A 408 -2.50 10.24 24.99
N GLY A 409 -2.67 9.41 23.97
CA GLY A 409 -3.96 9.05 23.40
C GLY A 409 -4.68 8.00 24.26
N GLU A 410 -5.74 7.42 23.70
CA GLU A 410 -6.54 6.37 24.35
C GLU A 410 -5.70 5.12 24.66
N ASP A 411 -5.97 4.46 25.79
CA ASP A 411 -5.30 3.22 26.23
C ASP A 411 -3.76 3.28 26.13
N TRP A 412 -3.19 4.43 26.53
CA TRP A 412 -1.75 4.72 26.50
C TRP A 412 -1.11 4.81 25.11
N HIS A 413 -1.90 4.87 24.04
CA HIS A 413 -1.34 5.00 22.69
C HIS A 413 -0.69 6.38 22.46
N PRO A 414 0.18 6.51 21.45
CA PRO A 414 0.84 7.77 21.16
C PRO A 414 -0.16 8.88 20.83
N SER A 415 0.02 10.04 21.46
CA SER A 415 -0.69 11.26 21.05
C SER A 415 -0.29 11.68 19.63
N VAL A 416 -1.09 12.54 18.99
CA VAL A 416 -0.68 13.22 17.74
C VAL A 416 0.72 13.84 17.87
N LYS A 417 1.04 14.43 19.02
CA LYS A 417 2.36 15.04 19.23
C LYS A 417 3.50 14.02 19.16
N THR A 418 3.30 12.85 19.77
CA THR A 418 4.29 11.77 19.70
C THR A 418 4.42 11.24 18.28
N HIS A 419 3.32 11.08 17.53
CA HIS A 419 3.37 10.72 16.11
C HIS A 419 4.13 11.73 15.24
N GLU A 420 3.97 13.03 15.48
CA GLU A 420 4.74 14.07 14.78
C GLU A 420 6.26 13.91 14.99
N LEU A 421 6.68 13.63 16.23
CA LEU A 421 8.09 13.44 16.56
C LEU A 421 8.66 12.19 15.87
N MET A 422 7.92 11.08 15.92
CA MET A 422 8.27 9.86 15.19
C MET A 422 8.38 10.11 13.68
N ALA A 423 7.42 10.84 13.10
CA ALA A 423 7.39 11.12 11.67
C ALA A 423 8.56 12.00 11.23
N ASN A 424 8.89 13.03 12.01
CA ASN A 424 10.04 13.90 11.72
C ASN A 424 11.36 13.13 11.76
N GLN A 425 11.54 12.25 12.76
CA GLN A 425 12.72 11.40 12.87
C GLN A 425 12.83 10.48 11.65
N LEU A 426 11.77 9.71 11.35
CA LEU A 426 11.77 8.76 10.24
C LEU A 426 11.96 9.45 8.88
N ALA A 427 11.29 10.59 8.65
CA ALA A 427 11.44 11.35 7.42
C ALA A 427 12.87 11.88 7.25
N ALA A 428 13.51 12.37 8.31
CA ALA A 428 14.90 12.83 8.27
C ALA A 428 15.86 11.69 7.93
N THR A 429 15.65 10.51 8.51
CA THR A 429 16.43 9.30 8.18
C THR A 429 16.26 8.92 6.71
N ILE A 430 15.01 8.79 6.23
CA ILE A 430 14.75 8.41 4.82
C ILE A 430 15.34 9.42 3.84
N LYS A 431 15.25 10.74 4.11
CA LYS A 431 15.88 11.77 3.27
C LYS A 431 17.39 11.59 3.16
N THR A 432 18.03 11.30 4.30
CA THR A 432 19.48 11.08 4.36
C THR A 432 19.87 9.85 3.55
N ASP A 433 19.15 8.75 3.70
CA ASP A 433 19.52 7.46 3.11
C ASP A 433 19.20 7.36 1.60
N LEU A 434 18.12 8.02 1.14
CA LEU A 434 17.64 7.92 -0.25
C LEU A 434 17.87 9.19 -1.08
N GLY A 435 18.29 10.30 -0.47
CA GLY A 435 18.43 11.59 -1.17
C GLY A 435 17.09 12.17 -1.64
N TRP A 436 16.02 11.93 -0.87
CA TRP A 436 14.66 12.40 -1.18
C TRP A 436 14.42 13.87 -0.83
#